data_AF-A0A975M425-F1
#
_entry.id   AF-A0A975M425-F1
#
_cell.length_a   1.000
_cell.length_b   1.000
_cell.length_c   1.000
_cell.angle_alpha   90.00
_cell.angle_beta   90.00
_cell.angle_gamma   90.00
#
_symmetry.space_group_name_H-M   'P 1'
#
loop_
_entity.id
_entity.type
_entity.pdbx_description
1 polymer ?
#
loop_
_entity_poly.entity_id
_entity_poly.type
_entity_poly.pdbx_seq_one_letter_code
_entity_poly.pdbx_strand_id
1 'polypeptide(L)'
;MKLWSVAVLAAVALIGIVGASYWSVAAVAVVTAVLAVITGVGWPHLLDVPAKKTQGAVLALAGVAACAAAYAAPATALLTWLPAVVAVGVGAIFLIQLLRGTGQAHRLESTIGNIAGVLLTVLGSGWVAADRLAGADGSPAGVTIASAGILTALAVSLIPLPDRIVAPLGVAAGALAGALAGALHPEAGVAVLSAALMGAVTAAVVVAARRLILSRGDIPSRRGLLSLAVAPILAMGSVVYFLATLLVP
;
A
#
# COMPACT_ATOMS: atom_id res chain seq x y z
N MET A 1 16.18 8.35 12.81
CA MET A 1 15.97 7.24 11.83
C MET A 1 16.64 7.56 10.48
N LYS A 2 17.23 6.60 9.76
CA LYS A 2 17.81 6.84 8.42
C LYS A 2 16.77 6.58 7.33
N LEU A 3 16.51 7.58 6.46
CA LEU A 3 15.48 7.50 5.40
C LEU A 3 15.69 6.31 4.45
N TRP A 4 16.95 5.98 4.15
CA TRP A 4 17.28 4.85 3.28
C TRP A 4 16.77 3.52 3.81
N SER A 5 16.71 3.32 5.13
CA SER A 5 16.20 2.08 5.70
C SER A 5 14.70 1.92 5.42
N VAL A 6 13.93 3.00 5.44
CA VAL A 6 12.50 2.99 5.10
C VAL A 6 12.30 2.72 3.61
N ALA A 7 13.02 3.44 2.76
CA ALA A 7 12.90 3.30 1.31
C ALA A 7 13.32 1.90 0.81
N VAL A 8 14.39 1.32 1.37
CA VAL A 8 14.82 -0.04 1.03
C VAL A 8 13.77 -1.08 1.44
N LEU A 9 13.21 -0.97 2.65
CA LEU A 9 12.14 -1.87 3.10
C LEU A 9 10.88 -1.74 2.25
N ALA A 10 10.49 -0.53 1.87
CA ALA A 10 9.38 -0.28 0.96
C ALA A 10 9.63 -0.87 -0.43
N ALA A 11 10.84 -0.70 -0.98
CA ALA A 11 11.24 -1.27 -2.26
C ALA A 11 11.22 -2.80 -2.22
N VAL A 12 11.74 -3.42 -1.16
CA VAL A 12 11.70 -4.89 -0.97
C VAL A 12 10.26 -5.40 -0.91
N ALA A 13 9.36 -4.71 -0.19
CA ALA A 13 7.95 -5.08 -0.13
C ALA A 13 7.30 -5.02 -1.52
N LEU A 14 7.54 -3.95 -2.28
CA LEU A 14 7.02 -3.79 -3.63
C LEU A 14 7.59 -4.83 -4.59
N ILE A 15 8.91 -5.04 -4.59
CA ILE A 15 9.57 -6.06 -5.42
C ILE A 15 9.02 -7.45 -5.10
N GLY A 16 8.72 -7.73 -3.83
CA GLY A 16 8.07 -8.99 -3.43
C GLY A 16 6.67 -9.16 -4.04
N ILE A 17 5.84 -8.10 -4.04
CA ILE A 17 4.51 -8.13 -4.67
C ILE A 17 4.63 -8.32 -6.19
N VAL A 18 5.49 -7.53 -6.84
CA VAL A 18 5.69 -7.60 -8.29
C VAL A 18 6.26 -8.96 -8.69
N GLY A 19 7.27 -9.46 -7.98
CA GLY A 19 7.83 -10.79 -8.24
C GLY A 19 6.80 -11.91 -8.07
N ALA A 20 5.90 -11.78 -7.10
CA ALA A 20 4.80 -12.74 -6.92
C ALA A 20 3.78 -12.70 -8.07
N SER A 21 3.54 -11.53 -8.68
CA SER A 21 2.64 -11.33 -9.83
C SER A 21 3.10 -12.13 -11.06
N TYR A 22 4.41 -12.27 -11.27
CA TYR A 22 4.96 -13.14 -12.32
C TYR A 22 4.86 -14.64 -12.03
N TRP A 23 4.45 -15.03 -10.81
CA TRP A 23 4.29 -16.44 -10.43
C TRP A 23 2.82 -16.87 -10.46
N SER A 24 1.97 -16.22 -9.66
CA SER A 24 0.53 -16.45 -9.63
C SER A 24 -0.20 -15.44 -8.77
N VAL A 25 -1.50 -15.27 -9.04
CA VAL A 25 -2.43 -14.50 -8.20
C VAL A 25 -2.42 -14.97 -6.74
N ALA A 26 -2.33 -16.28 -6.52
CA ALA A 26 -2.26 -16.84 -5.16
C ALA A 26 -0.99 -16.38 -4.44
N ALA A 27 0.15 -16.31 -5.13
CA ALA A 27 1.39 -15.78 -4.56
C ALA A 27 1.25 -14.30 -4.19
N VAL A 28 0.63 -13.47 -5.05
CA VAL A 28 0.35 -12.05 -4.75
C VAL A 28 -0.54 -11.92 -3.51
N ALA A 29 -1.60 -12.73 -3.42
CA ALA A 29 -2.49 -12.73 -2.27
C ALA A 29 -1.76 -13.10 -0.97
N VAL A 30 -0.91 -14.13 -0.99
CA VAL A 30 -0.10 -14.53 0.16
C VAL A 30 0.89 -13.44 0.56
N VAL A 31 1.69 -12.93 -0.38
CA VAL A 31 2.69 -11.90 -0.09
C VAL A 31 2.04 -10.63 0.45
N THR A 32 0.95 -10.17 -0.18
CA THR A 32 0.21 -8.98 0.26
C THR A 32 -0.41 -9.19 1.65
N ALA A 33 -0.97 -10.37 1.92
CA ALA A 33 -1.48 -10.73 3.24
C ALA A 33 -0.38 -10.73 4.31
N VAL A 34 0.81 -11.27 4.00
CA VAL A 34 1.97 -11.21 4.91
C VAL A 34 2.38 -9.76 5.18
N LEU A 35 2.46 -8.91 4.16
CA LEU A 35 2.76 -7.49 4.32
C LEU A 35 1.70 -6.76 5.15
N ALA A 36 0.42 -7.11 4.99
CA ALA A 36 -0.66 -6.60 5.82
C ALA A 36 -0.54 -7.03 7.28
N VAL A 37 -0.12 -8.28 7.55
CA VAL A 37 0.19 -8.75 8.92
C VAL A 37 1.37 -7.97 9.53
N ILE A 38 2.46 -7.81 8.77
CA ILE A 38 3.63 -7.02 9.22
C ILE A 38 3.22 -5.60 9.57
N THR A 39 2.45 -4.97 8.67
CA THR A 39 1.95 -3.61 8.86
C THR A 39 1.01 -3.54 10.05
N GLY A 40 0.01 -4.42 10.12
CA GLY A 40 -0.99 -4.45 11.20
C GLY A 40 -0.38 -4.68 12.58
N VAL A 41 0.55 -5.63 12.72
CA VAL A 41 1.25 -5.87 13.99
C VAL A 41 2.17 -4.69 14.34
N GLY A 42 2.84 -4.10 13.36
CA GLY A 42 3.77 -3.00 13.60
C GLY A 42 3.10 -1.63 13.81
N TRP A 43 1.89 -1.42 13.28
CA TRP A 43 1.22 -0.12 13.26
C TRP A 43 0.87 0.41 14.68
N PRO A 44 0.34 -0.39 15.61
CA PRO A 44 0.15 0.06 16.99
C PRO A 44 1.47 0.36 17.73
N HIS A 45 2.58 -0.30 17.34
CA HIS A 45 3.91 0.00 17.89
C HIS A 45 4.48 1.28 17.29
N LEU A 46 4.09 1.62 16.07
CA LEU A 46 4.41 2.87 15.42
C LEU A 46 3.69 4.04 16.10
N LEU A 47 2.40 3.88 16.39
CA LEU A 47 1.58 4.89 17.07
C LEU A 47 1.82 4.98 18.59
N ASP A 48 2.60 4.05 19.15
CA ASP A 48 2.84 3.88 20.58
C ASP A 48 1.57 3.83 21.44
N VAL A 49 0.52 3.18 20.94
CA VAL A 49 -0.76 3.07 21.65
C VAL A 49 -0.70 1.96 22.71
N PRO A 50 -1.48 2.03 23.81
CA PRO A 50 -1.41 1.02 24.88
C PRO A 50 -1.82 -0.41 24.46
N ALA A 51 -2.84 -0.55 23.61
CA ALA A 51 -3.43 -1.84 23.25
C ALA A 51 -2.78 -2.48 22.00
N LYS A 52 -1.45 -2.59 21.98
CA LYS A 52 -0.67 -2.95 20.77
C LYS A 52 -1.06 -4.29 20.15
N LYS A 53 -1.32 -5.30 20.99
CA LYS A 53 -1.61 -6.67 20.54
C LYS A 53 -3.00 -6.81 19.91
N THR A 54 -4.03 -6.35 20.61
CA THR A 54 -5.42 -6.51 20.16
C THR A 54 -5.72 -5.64 18.94
N GLN A 55 -5.27 -4.39 18.95
CA GLN A 55 -5.38 -3.51 17.79
C GLN A 55 -4.61 -4.08 16.59
N GLY A 56 -3.38 -4.55 16.81
CA GLY A 56 -2.56 -5.10 15.73
C GLY A 56 -3.14 -6.37 15.13
N ALA A 57 -3.76 -7.23 15.95
CA ALA A 57 -4.48 -8.40 15.49
C ALA A 57 -5.67 -8.02 14.59
N VAL A 58 -6.46 -7.01 14.96
CA VAL A 58 -7.57 -6.52 14.12
C VAL A 58 -7.08 -6.03 12.76
N LEU A 59 -6.04 -5.21 12.74
CA LEU A 59 -5.48 -4.67 11.49
C LEU A 59 -4.94 -5.80 10.59
N ALA A 60 -4.20 -6.75 11.17
CA ALA A 60 -3.67 -7.89 10.46
C ALA A 60 -4.78 -8.77 9.87
N LEU A 61 -5.80 -9.11 10.69
CA LEU A 61 -6.94 -9.92 10.25
C LEU A 61 -7.77 -9.21 9.19
N ALA A 62 -7.99 -7.90 9.31
CA ALA A 62 -8.72 -7.12 8.30
C ALA A 62 -7.97 -7.12 6.96
N GLY A 63 -6.66 -6.90 6.96
CA GLY A 63 -5.86 -6.96 5.74
C GLY A 63 -5.83 -8.35 5.09
N VAL A 64 -5.67 -9.42 5.89
CA VAL A 64 -5.72 -10.81 5.41
C VAL A 64 -7.11 -11.13 4.83
N ALA A 65 -8.18 -10.77 5.54
CA ALA A 65 -9.55 -10.98 5.09
C ALA A 65 -9.83 -10.23 3.79
N ALA A 66 -9.35 -8.99 3.64
CA ALA A 66 -9.48 -8.23 2.41
C ALA A 66 -8.74 -8.89 1.25
N CYS A 67 -7.51 -9.38 1.46
CA CYS A 67 -6.75 -10.10 0.43
C CYS A 67 -7.46 -11.40 0.01
N ALA A 68 -7.94 -12.18 0.98
CA ALA A 68 -8.71 -13.40 0.72
C ALA A 68 -10.01 -13.11 -0.04
N ALA A 69 -10.71 -12.04 0.34
CA ALA A 69 -11.94 -11.62 -0.33
C ALA A 69 -11.68 -11.16 -1.76
N ALA A 70 -10.62 -10.38 -2.01
CA ALA A 70 -10.23 -9.96 -3.35
C ALA A 70 -9.78 -11.16 -4.22
N TYR A 71 -9.14 -12.17 -3.62
CA TYR A 71 -8.77 -13.40 -4.30
C TYR A 71 -10.00 -14.25 -4.69
N ALA A 72 -10.98 -14.37 -3.80
CA ALA A 72 -12.16 -15.22 -4.00
C ALA A 72 -13.33 -14.52 -4.71
N ALA A 73 -13.28 -13.19 -4.86
CA ALA A 73 -14.38 -12.42 -5.44
C ALA A 73 -14.69 -12.82 -6.90
N PRO A 74 -15.93 -12.63 -7.36
CA PRO A 74 -16.24 -12.70 -8.79
C PRO A 74 -15.39 -11.71 -9.59
N ALA A 75 -15.01 -12.07 -10.82
CA ALA A 75 -14.16 -11.25 -11.68
C ALA A 75 -14.78 -9.86 -11.99
N THR A 76 -16.11 -9.75 -11.97
CA THR A 76 -16.83 -8.50 -12.21
C THR A 76 -16.86 -7.56 -11.00
N ALA A 77 -16.39 -8.02 -9.82
CA ALA A 77 -16.63 -7.34 -8.55
C ALA A 77 -15.45 -7.56 -7.57
N LEU A 78 -14.21 -7.42 -8.05
CA LEU A 78 -12.99 -7.83 -7.35
C LEU A 78 -12.79 -7.19 -5.96
N LEU A 79 -13.30 -5.97 -5.73
CA LEU A 79 -13.24 -5.27 -4.44
C LEU A 79 -14.59 -5.14 -3.74
N THR A 80 -15.60 -5.94 -4.11
CA THR A 80 -16.97 -5.82 -3.57
C THR A 80 -17.05 -5.93 -2.04
N TRP A 81 -16.21 -6.77 -1.45
CA TRP A 81 -16.19 -7.02 0.00
C TRP A 81 -15.31 -6.02 0.77
N LEU A 82 -14.54 -5.18 0.08
CA LEU A 82 -13.62 -4.23 0.73
C LEU A 82 -14.33 -3.32 1.74
N PRO A 83 -15.48 -2.67 1.41
CA PRO A 83 -16.20 -1.83 2.37
C PRO A 83 -16.68 -2.59 3.60
N ALA A 84 -17.13 -3.84 3.43
CA ALA A 84 -17.59 -4.67 4.54
C ALA A 84 -16.44 -5.03 5.48
N VAL A 85 -15.27 -5.39 4.94
CA VAL A 85 -14.07 -5.67 5.74
C VAL A 85 -13.59 -4.43 6.50
N VAL A 86 -13.62 -3.26 5.86
CA VAL A 86 -13.34 -1.97 6.54
C VAL A 86 -14.33 -1.73 7.67
N ALA A 87 -15.62 -1.88 7.43
CA ALA A 87 -16.66 -1.64 8.44
C ALA A 87 -16.48 -2.56 9.67
N VAL A 88 -16.21 -3.85 9.45
CA VAL A 88 -15.94 -4.81 10.52
C VAL A 88 -14.66 -4.46 11.27
N GLY A 89 -13.58 -4.13 10.56
CA GLY A 89 -12.31 -3.74 11.17
C GLY A 89 -12.45 -2.48 12.03
N VAL A 90 -13.06 -1.43 11.49
CA VAL A 90 -13.33 -0.17 12.21
C VAL A 90 -14.24 -0.40 13.41
N GLY A 91 -15.31 -1.18 13.25
CA GLY A 91 -16.19 -1.59 14.34
C GLY A 91 -15.42 -2.30 15.46
N ALA A 92 -14.53 -3.23 15.11
CA ALA A 92 -13.68 -3.93 16.08
C ALA A 92 -12.71 -2.97 16.80
N ILE A 93 -12.16 -1.95 16.12
CA ILE A 93 -11.39 -0.89 16.78
C ILE A 93 -12.23 -0.19 17.85
N PHE A 94 -13.44 0.25 17.50
CA PHE A 94 -14.34 0.88 18.48
C PHE A 94 -14.68 -0.03 19.66
N LEU A 95 -14.98 -1.31 19.41
CA LEU A 95 -15.27 -2.28 20.46
C LEU A 95 -14.07 -2.45 21.41
N ILE A 96 -12.85 -2.56 20.89
CA ILE A 96 -11.65 -2.63 21.74
C ILE A 96 -11.54 -1.37 22.60
N GLN A 97 -11.81 -0.19 22.03
CA GLN A 97 -11.73 1.05 22.77
C GLN A 97 -12.80 1.12 23.87
N LEU A 98 -14.04 0.69 23.59
CA LEU A 98 -15.12 0.58 24.57
C LEU A 98 -14.73 -0.35 25.73
N LEU A 99 -14.20 -1.54 25.43
CA LEU A 99 -13.76 -2.52 26.43
C LEU A 99 -12.58 -2.05 27.29
N ARG A 100 -11.74 -1.14 26.78
CA ARG A 100 -10.67 -0.50 27.57
C ARG A 100 -11.20 0.45 28.67
N GLY A 101 -12.49 0.76 28.67
CA GLY A 101 -13.13 1.62 29.68
C GLY A 101 -13.08 3.12 29.35
N THR A 102 -13.89 3.89 30.07
CA THR A 102 -13.98 5.36 29.98
C THR A 102 -12.81 6.03 30.72
N GLY A 103 -12.37 7.22 30.27
CA GLY A 103 -11.30 7.99 30.92
C GLY A 103 -9.86 7.59 30.57
N GLN A 104 -9.65 6.61 29.69
CA GLN A 104 -8.30 6.23 29.24
C GLN A 104 -7.66 7.35 28.40
N ALA A 105 -6.43 7.73 28.73
CA ALA A 105 -5.66 8.70 27.96
C ALA A 105 -5.40 8.22 26.52
N HIS A 106 -5.31 9.18 25.58
CA HIS A 106 -5.00 8.96 24.16
C HIS A 106 -6.03 8.10 23.40
N ARG A 107 -7.28 8.06 23.86
CA ARG A 107 -8.32 7.20 23.29
C ARG A 107 -8.71 7.61 21.87
N LEU A 108 -8.80 8.91 21.61
CA LEU A 108 -9.25 9.43 20.32
C LEU A 108 -8.14 9.29 19.28
N GLU A 109 -6.91 9.64 19.65
CA GLU A 109 -5.69 9.47 18.87
C GLU A 109 -5.46 8.00 18.52
N SER A 110 -5.61 7.10 19.50
CA SER A 110 -5.51 5.65 19.29
C SER A 110 -6.61 5.14 18.35
N THR A 111 -7.82 5.68 18.44
CA THR A 111 -8.94 5.26 17.58
C THR A 111 -8.70 5.69 16.15
N ILE A 112 -8.43 6.98 15.92
CA ILE A 112 -8.17 7.54 14.58
C ILE A 112 -6.95 6.86 13.96
N GLY A 113 -5.87 6.73 14.73
CA GLY A 113 -4.64 6.10 14.25
C GLY A 113 -4.85 4.66 13.81
N ASN A 114 -5.60 3.84 14.56
CA ASN A 114 -5.85 2.45 14.17
C ASN A 114 -6.92 2.29 13.08
N ILE A 115 -7.88 3.22 12.98
CA ILE A 115 -8.77 3.28 11.80
C ILE A 115 -7.95 3.50 10.53
N ALA A 116 -6.99 4.43 10.54
CA ALA A 116 -6.07 4.61 9.42
C ALA A 116 -5.29 3.32 9.11
N GLY A 117 -4.84 2.61 10.14
CA GLY A 117 -4.18 1.31 9.96
C GLY A 117 -5.08 0.22 9.33
N VAL A 118 -6.36 0.17 9.70
CA VAL A 118 -7.34 -0.72 9.05
C VAL A 118 -7.46 -0.36 7.57
N LEU A 119 -7.64 0.93 7.24
CA LEU A 119 -7.74 1.37 5.86
C LEU A 119 -6.49 1.00 5.06
N LEU A 120 -5.29 1.29 5.59
CA LEU A 120 -4.02 1.00 4.90
C LEU A 120 -3.83 -0.50 4.63
N THR A 121 -4.12 -1.36 5.61
CA THR A 121 -3.98 -2.81 5.45
C THR A 121 -5.00 -3.40 4.50
N VAL A 122 -6.24 -2.89 4.51
CA VAL A 122 -7.32 -3.34 3.63
C VAL A 122 -7.14 -2.86 2.19
N LEU A 123 -6.66 -1.62 1.97
CA LEU A 123 -6.31 -1.10 0.64
C LEU A 123 -5.22 -1.94 -0.06
N GLY A 124 -4.41 -2.67 0.73
CA GLY A 124 -3.46 -3.67 0.23
C GLY A 124 -4.10 -4.70 -0.71
N SER A 125 -5.33 -5.12 -0.45
CA SER A 125 -6.06 -6.09 -1.27
C SER A 125 -6.23 -5.67 -2.74
N GLY A 126 -6.09 -4.36 -3.04
CA GLY A 126 -6.07 -3.89 -4.41
C GLY A 126 -4.89 -4.42 -5.23
N TRP A 127 -3.76 -4.82 -4.63
CA TRP A 127 -2.69 -5.53 -5.36
C TRP A 127 -3.18 -6.88 -5.90
N VAL A 128 -3.95 -7.61 -5.10
CA VAL A 128 -4.56 -8.89 -5.50
C VAL A 128 -5.57 -8.65 -6.60
N ALA A 129 -6.42 -7.63 -6.47
CA ALA A 129 -7.41 -7.29 -7.49
C ALA A 129 -6.75 -6.82 -8.80
N ALA A 130 -5.70 -6.01 -8.73
CA ALA A 130 -4.95 -5.54 -9.90
C ALA A 130 -4.28 -6.69 -10.65
N ASP A 131 -3.71 -7.66 -9.92
CA ASP A 131 -3.11 -8.85 -10.51
C ASP A 131 -4.16 -9.79 -11.14
N ARG A 132 -5.36 -9.88 -10.55
CA ARG A 132 -6.47 -10.62 -11.16
C ARG A 132 -6.99 -10.00 -12.45
N LEU A 133 -6.95 -8.68 -12.56
CA LEU A 133 -7.29 -7.98 -13.80
C LEU A 133 -6.28 -8.35 -14.88
N ALA A 134 -4.99 -8.27 -14.55
CA ALA A 134 -3.91 -8.74 -15.40
C ALA A 134 -4.05 -10.21 -15.85
N GLY A 135 -4.51 -11.11 -14.98
CA GLY A 135 -4.77 -12.50 -15.31
C GLY A 135 -5.97 -12.72 -16.26
N ALA A 136 -6.91 -11.78 -16.32
CA ALA A 136 -8.02 -11.81 -17.29
C ALA A 136 -7.55 -11.38 -18.69
N ASP A 137 -6.66 -10.38 -18.75
CA ASP A 137 -6.10 -9.85 -20.01
C ASP A 137 -4.79 -10.56 -20.43
N GLY A 138 -4.28 -11.46 -19.59
CA GLY A 138 -3.07 -12.25 -19.82
C GLY A 138 -1.73 -11.54 -19.55
N SER A 139 -1.72 -10.30 -19.07
CA SER A 139 -0.49 -9.49 -18.90
C SER A 139 -0.42 -8.73 -17.55
N PRO A 140 0.67 -8.89 -16.75
CA PRO A 140 0.91 -8.13 -15.51
C PRO A 140 1.36 -6.68 -15.77
N ALA A 141 1.13 -6.15 -16.96
CA ALA A 141 1.61 -4.83 -17.39
C ALA A 141 1.12 -3.71 -16.46
N GLY A 142 -0.16 -3.69 -16.07
CA GLY A 142 -0.70 -2.65 -15.18
C GLY A 142 0.02 -2.57 -13.82
N VAL A 143 0.28 -3.73 -13.21
CA VAL A 143 1.04 -3.85 -11.96
C VAL A 143 2.49 -3.40 -12.16
N THR A 144 3.11 -3.81 -13.27
CA THR A 144 4.52 -3.50 -13.60
C THR A 144 4.71 -2.00 -13.87
N ILE A 145 3.85 -1.39 -14.68
CA ILE A 145 3.86 0.03 -15.04
C ILE A 145 3.72 0.91 -13.79
N ALA A 146 2.72 0.62 -12.95
CA ALA A 146 2.54 1.36 -11.71
C ALA A 146 3.74 1.20 -10.77
N SER A 147 4.27 -0.01 -10.65
CA SER A 147 5.40 -0.32 -9.77
C SER A 147 6.70 0.36 -10.22
N ALA A 148 6.90 0.55 -11.53
CA ALA A 148 8.03 1.34 -12.05
C ALA A 148 7.99 2.79 -11.54
N GLY A 149 6.80 3.40 -11.50
CA GLY A 149 6.59 4.73 -10.92
C GLY A 149 6.93 4.77 -9.43
N ILE A 150 6.44 3.79 -8.66
CA ILE A 150 6.69 3.68 -7.21
C ILE A 150 8.19 3.50 -6.92
N LEU A 151 8.87 2.57 -7.60
CA LEU A 151 10.31 2.33 -7.42
C LEU A 151 11.15 3.57 -7.74
N THR A 152 10.82 4.25 -8.83
CA THR A 152 11.55 5.46 -9.24
C THR A 152 11.34 6.58 -8.22
N ALA A 153 10.11 6.76 -7.72
CA ALA A 153 9.83 7.73 -6.66
C ALA A 153 10.55 7.40 -5.35
N LEU A 154 10.66 6.11 -4.98
CA LEU A 154 11.46 5.67 -3.82
C LEU A 154 12.95 5.98 -4.01
N ALA A 155 13.50 5.78 -5.21
CA ALA A 155 14.89 6.13 -5.52
C ALA A 155 15.12 7.65 -5.45
N VAL A 156 14.24 8.44 -6.06
CA VAL A 156 14.28 9.91 -6.00
C VAL A 156 14.15 10.41 -4.56
N SER A 157 13.37 9.73 -3.73
CA SER A 157 13.18 10.08 -2.31
C SER A 157 14.46 9.99 -1.48
N LEU A 158 15.47 9.23 -1.93
CA LEU A 158 16.77 9.10 -1.27
C LEU A 158 17.69 10.30 -1.51
N ILE A 159 17.38 11.14 -2.51
CA ILE A 159 18.19 12.30 -2.83
C ILE A 159 18.05 13.32 -1.68
N PRO A 160 19.17 13.83 -1.12
CA PRO A 160 19.18 14.76 0.01
C PRO A 160 18.84 16.20 -0.43
N LEU A 161 17.73 16.37 -1.15
CA LEU A 161 17.20 17.65 -1.61
C LEU A 161 15.93 18.03 -0.86
N PRO A 162 15.58 19.33 -0.81
CA PRO A 162 14.35 19.78 -0.17
C PRO A 162 13.10 19.27 -0.91
N ASP A 163 12.02 19.04 -0.17
CA ASP A 163 10.75 18.46 -0.69
C ASP A 163 10.17 19.22 -1.89
N ARG A 164 10.39 20.54 -1.95
CA ARG A 164 9.97 21.38 -3.08
C ARG A 164 10.60 20.96 -4.42
N ILE A 165 11.75 20.28 -4.39
CA ILE A 165 12.44 19.74 -5.57
C ILE A 165 12.14 18.25 -5.72
N VAL A 166 12.19 17.49 -4.63
CA VAL A 166 12.00 16.02 -4.66
C VAL A 166 10.57 15.66 -5.09
N ALA A 167 9.55 16.43 -4.70
CA ALA A 167 8.15 16.18 -5.09
C ALA A 167 7.92 16.25 -6.60
N PRO A 168 8.16 17.39 -7.29
CA PRO A 168 7.97 17.44 -8.73
C PRO A 168 8.91 16.48 -9.47
N LEU A 169 10.15 16.32 -9.01
CA LEU A 169 11.11 15.41 -9.64
C LEU A 169 10.66 13.95 -9.53
N GLY A 170 10.16 13.52 -8.37
CA GLY A 170 9.68 12.17 -8.17
C GLY A 170 8.45 11.85 -9.01
N VAL A 171 7.52 12.78 -9.14
CA VAL A 171 6.35 12.63 -10.01
C VAL A 171 6.75 12.59 -11.48
N ALA A 172 7.62 13.49 -11.94
CA ALA A 172 8.09 13.50 -13.32
C ALA A 172 8.89 12.22 -13.66
N ALA A 173 9.78 11.80 -12.77
CA ALA A 173 10.53 10.56 -12.95
C ALA A 173 9.62 9.33 -12.91
N GLY A 174 8.61 9.32 -12.05
CA GLY A 174 7.58 8.28 -12.02
C GLY A 174 6.77 8.21 -13.30
N ALA A 175 6.38 9.37 -13.85
CA ALA A 175 5.68 9.46 -15.13
C ALA A 175 6.54 8.90 -16.28
N LEU A 176 7.81 9.27 -16.34
CA LEU A 176 8.76 8.75 -17.34
C LEU A 176 8.98 7.24 -17.17
N ALA A 177 9.09 6.75 -15.94
CA ALA A 177 9.25 5.32 -15.66
C ALA A 177 8.00 4.52 -16.06
N GLY A 178 6.81 5.04 -15.78
CA GLY A 178 5.55 4.43 -16.23
C GLY A 178 5.43 4.42 -17.75
N ALA A 179 5.73 5.55 -18.41
CA ALA A 179 5.74 5.66 -19.87
C ALA A 179 6.71 4.66 -20.51
N LEU A 180 7.93 4.57 -19.97
CA LEU A 180 8.95 3.63 -20.44
C LEU A 180 8.51 2.18 -20.20
N ALA A 181 7.97 1.86 -19.03
CA ALA A 181 7.47 0.53 -18.73
C ALA A 181 6.34 0.12 -19.68
N GLY A 182 5.41 1.04 -20.01
CA GLY A 182 4.36 0.79 -21.00
C GLY A 182 4.91 0.60 -22.41
N ALA A 183 5.89 1.42 -22.82
CA ALA A 183 6.53 1.30 -24.13
C ALA A 183 7.34 -0.01 -24.30
N LEU A 184 7.83 -0.58 -23.19
CA LEU A 184 8.52 -1.88 -23.18
C LEU A 184 7.57 -3.08 -23.17
N HIS A 185 6.27 -2.87 -22.97
CA HIS A 185 5.22 -3.91 -23.03
C HIS A 185 4.14 -3.57 -24.07
N PRO A 186 4.51 -3.41 -25.37
CA PRO A 186 3.56 -3.04 -26.42
C PRO A 186 2.41 -4.03 -26.57
N GLU A 187 2.63 -5.30 -26.23
CA GLU A 187 1.62 -6.37 -26.23
C GLU A 187 0.45 -6.12 -25.27
N ALA A 188 0.64 -5.27 -24.26
CA ALA A 188 -0.42 -4.92 -23.31
C ALA A 188 -1.41 -3.87 -23.85
N GLY A 189 -1.16 -3.28 -25.03
CA GLY A 189 -2.06 -2.30 -25.66
C GLY A 189 -2.25 -1.00 -24.87
N VAL A 190 -1.47 -0.77 -23.81
CA VAL A 190 -1.59 0.41 -22.95
C VAL A 190 -1.00 1.63 -23.65
N ALA A 191 -1.81 2.67 -23.83
CA ALA A 191 -1.32 3.94 -24.38
C ALA A 191 -0.19 4.51 -23.50
N VAL A 192 0.88 5.02 -24.13
CA VAL A 192 2.04 5.60 -23.41
C VAL A 192 1.61 6.70 -22.43
N LEU A 193 0.61 7.51 -22.80
CA LEU A 193 0.05 8.53 -21.91
C LEU A 193 -0.62 7.92 -20.68
N SER A 194 -1.42 6.87 -20.85
CA SER A 194 -2.04 6.12 -19.73
C SER A 194 -0.97 5.57 -18.80
N ALA A 195 0.06 4.93 -19.35
CA ALA A 195 1.17 4.38 -18.57
C ALA A 195 1.96 5.48 -17.81
N ALA A 196 2.17 6.63 -18.45
CA ALA A 196 2.77 7.80 -17.82
C ALA A 196 1.94 8.33 -16.65
N LEU A 197 0.61 8.42 -16.82
CA LEU A 197 -0.31 8.85 -15.76
C LEU A 197 -0.31 7.86 -14.58
N MET A 198 -0.30 6.55 -14.85
CA MET A 198 -0.18 5.54 -13.80
C MET A 198 1.11 5.73 -12.99
N GLY A 199 2.25 5.90 -13.68
CA GLY A 199 3.53 6.16 -13.04
C GLY A 199 3.56 7.47 -12.24
N ALA A 200 2.94 8.54 -12.78
CA ALA A 200 2.88 9.84 -12.12
C ALA A 200 2.05 9.80 -10.82
N VAL A 201 0.85 9.22 -10.87
CA VAL A 201 -0.07 9.14 -9.72
C VAL A 201 0.54 8.29 -8.62
N THR A 202 1.09 7.12 -8.98
CA THR A 202 1.72 6.22 -8.01
C THR A 202 2.96 6.84 -7.36
N ALA A 203 3.78 7.56 -8.13
CA ALA A 203 4.91 8.32 -7.60
C ALA A 203 4.49 9.48 -6.69
N ALA A 204 3.41 10.19 -7.03
CA ALA A 204 2.90 11.30 -6.22
C ALA A 204 2.55 10.84 -4.79
N VAL A 205 1.92 9.66 -4.66
CA VAL A 205 1.60 9.07 -3.36
C VAL A 205 2.87 8.76 -2.56
N VAL A 206 3.92 8.21 -3.20
CA VAL A 206 5.20 7.91 -2.54
C VAL A 206 5.87 9.18 -2.02
N VAL A 207 5.93 10.24 -2.83
CA VAL A 207 6.60 11.47 -2.38
C VAL A 207 5.76 12.21 -1.33
N ALA A 208 4.44 12.12 -1.39
CA ALA A 208 3.58 12.60 -0.30
C ALA A 208 3.83 11.81 1.00
N ALA A 209 3.96 10.49 0.92
CA ALA A 209 4.30 9.65 2.07
C ALA A 209 5.69 9.99 2.64
N ARG A 210 6.69 10.29 1.79
CA ARG A 210 8.01 10.77 2.22
C ARG A 210 7.89 12.02 3.08
N ARG A 211 7.08 13.00 2.67
CA ARG A 211 6.88 14.25 3.45
C ARG A 211 6.30 13.96 4.84
N LEU A 212 5.32 13.05 4.92
CA LEU A 212 4.76 12.60 6.20
C LEU A 212 5.81 11.89 7.07
N ILE A 213 6.62 11.01 6.48
CA ILE A 213 7.70 10.29 7.17
C ILE A 213 8.74 11.26 7.73
N LEU A 214 9.14 12.26 6.94
CA LEU A 214 10.14 13.27 7.34
C LEU A 214 9.62 14.22 8.43
N SER A 215 8.31 14.46 8.49
CA SER A 215 7.69 15.23 9.57
C SER A 215 7.66 14.50 10.91
N ARG A 216 7.99 13.20 10.93
CA ARG A 216 7.93 12.38 12.13
C ARG A 216 9.25 12.41 12.90
N GLY A 217 9.15 12.47 14.23
CA GLY A 217 10.27 12.24 15.14
C GLY A 217 10.71 10.76 15.18
N ASP A 218 11.47 10.40 16.21
CA ASP A 218 12.04 9.06 16.32
C ASP A 218 10.98 7.95 16.43
N ILE A 219 11.28 6.81 15.80
CA ILE A 219 10.43 5.62 15.84
C ILE A 219 10.98 4.68 16.92
N PRO A 220 10.18 4.39 17.96
CA PRO A 220 10.69 3.70 19.14
C PRO A 220 10.94 2.20 18.91
N SER A 221 10.45 1.60 17.81
CA SER A 221 10.51 0.16 17.61
C SER A 221 10.78 -0.27 16.16
N ARG A 222 11.51 -1.39 16.00
CA ARG A 222 11.74 -2.03 14.68
C ARG A 222 10.44 -2.43 13.99
N ARG A 223 9.43 -2.87 14.75
CA ARG A 223 8.10 -3.22 14.24
C ARG A 223 7.39 -1.99 13.67
N GLY A 224 7.48 -0.85 14.36
CA GLY A 224 6.97 0.42 13.86
C GLY A 224 7.66 0.86 12.57
N LEU A 225 8.99 0.69 12.49
CA LEU A 225 9.76 1.00 11.28
C LEU A 225 9.30 0.17 10.07
N LEU A 226 9.12 -1.14 10.25
CA LEU A 226 8.61 -2.03 9.20
C LEU A 226 7.22 -1.57 8.72
N SER A 227 6.32 -1.31 9.66
CA SER A 227 4.97 -0.84 9.34
C SER A 227 4.95 0.50 8.61
N LEU A 228 5.80 1.45 9.03
CA LEU A 228 5.92 2.75 8.35
C LEU A 228 6.42 2.61 6.91
N ALA A 229 7.36 1.69 6.66
CA ALA A 229 7.89 1.45 5.33
C ALA A 229 6.89 0.75 4.39
N VAL A 230 6.16 -0.25 4.92
CA VAL A 230 5.27 -1.09 4.12
C VAL A 230 3.89 -0.46 3.91
N ALA A 231 3.40 0.35 4.86
CA ALA A 231 2.04 0.89 4.80
C ALA A 231 1.72 1.70 3.52
N PRO A 232 2.60 2.60 3.01
CA PRO A 232 2.35 3.29 1.74
C PRO A 232 2.26 2.32 0.57
N ILE A 233 3.05 1.25 0.57
CA ILE A 233 3.02 0.22 -0.48
C ILE A 233 1.70 -0.54 -0.44
N LEU A 234 1.17 -0.89 0.73
CA LEU A 234 -0.17 -1.49 0.82
C LEU A 234 -1.26 -0.53 0.35
N ALA A 235 -1.21 0.74 0.76
CA ALA A 235 -2.19 1.75 0.34
C ALA A 235 -2.25 1.90 -1.19
N MET A 236 -1.09 1.75 -1.85
CA MET A 236 -0.99 1.80 -3.30
C MET A 236 -1.77 0.70 -4.01
N GLY A 237 -2.08 -0.43 -3.37
CA GLY A 237 -2.77 -1.55 -4.02
C GLY A 237 -4.08 -1.14 -4.69
N SER A 238 -4.99 -0.50 -3.94
CA SER A 238 -6.25 -0.01 -4.51
C SER A 238 -6.05 1.09 -5.55
N VAL A 239 -5.04 1.94 -5.40
CA VAL A 239 -4.70 2.97 -6.39
C VAL A 239 -4.30 2.31 -7.72
N VAL A 240 -3.43 1.31 -7.66
CA VAL A 240 -3.01 0.55 -8.86
C VAL A 240 -4.19 -0.17 -9.50
N TYR A 241 -5.06 -0.82 -8.71
CA TYR A 241 -6.26 -1.47 -9.22
C TYR A 241 -7.16 -0.49 -9.99
N PHE A 242 -7.55 0.64 -9.38
CA PHE A 242 -8.45 1.58 -10.04
C PHE A 242 -7.82 2.24 -11.26
N LEU A 243 -6.52 2.55 -11.20
CA LEU A 243 -5.81 3.07 -12.37
C LEU A 243 -5.77 2.04 -13.49
N ALA A 244 -5.49 0.77 -13.19
CA ALA A 244 -5.50 -0.29 -14.19
C ALA A 244 -6.90 -0.44 -14.80
N THR A 245 -7.96 -0.53 -13.98
CA THR A 245 -9.35 -0.63 -14.48
C THR A 245 -9.80 0.56 -15.32
N LEU A 246 -9.26 1.76 -15.10
CA LEU A 246 -9.67 2.98 -15.82
C LEU A 246 -8.83 3.27 -17.07
N LEU A 247 -7.55 2.89 -17.06
CA LEU A 247 -6.56 3.34 -18.04
C LEU A 247 -6.01 2.22 -18.94
N VAL A 248 -6.21 0.97 -18.53
CA VAL A 248 -5.89 -0.22 -19.34
C VAL A 248 -7.21 -0.68 -20.00
N PRO A 249 -7.23 -0.80 -21.34
CA PRO A 249 -8.42 -1.17 -22.09
C PRO A 249 -8.83 -2.63 -21.93
#